data_AF-A0A932V457-F1
#
_entry.id   AF-A0A932V457-F1
#
_cell.length_a   1.000
_cell.length_b   1.000
_cell.length_c   1.000
_cell.angle_alpha   90.00
_cell.angle_beta   90.00
_cell.angle_gamma   90.00
#
_symmetry.space_group_name_H-M   'P 1'
#
loop_
_entity.id
_entity.type
_entity.pdbx_description
1 polymer ?
#
loop_
_entity_poly.entity_id
_entity_poly.type
_entity_poly.pdbx_seq_one_letter_code
_entity_poly.pdbx_strand_id
1 'polypeptide(L)' 'KKEAQRFIQQLNASTTSGRPIVTQIQPLDQFYQAENYHRDYYARNTFNPYCRVVINPKLAKVKEQFKAFLRSNKS' A
#
# COMPACT_ATOMS: atom_id res chain seq x y z
N LYS A 1 -7.54 -7.36 -15.20
CA LYS A 1 -8.67 -8.11 -14.55
C LYS A 1 -8.25 -9.51 -14.08
N LYS A 2 -7.79 -10.40 -14.97
CA LYS A 2 -7.40 -11.79 -14.64
C LYS A 2 -6.35 -11.92 -13.53
N GLU A 3 -5.29 -11.13 -13.57
CA GLU A 3 -4.21 -11.19 -12.57
C GLU A 3 -4.68 -10.80 -11.16
N ALA A 4 -5.42 -9.68 -11.05
CA ALA A 4 -6.01 -9.25 -9.78
C ALA A 4 -6.95 -10.30 -9.18
N GLN A 5 -7.79 -10.93 -10.00
CA GLN A 5 -8.68 -12.00 -9.55
C GLN A 5 -7.90 -13.22 -9.04
N ARG A 6 -6.87 -13.65 -9.78
CA ARG A 6 -5.99 -14.75 -9.35
C ARG A 6 -5.31 -14.44 -8.01
N PHE A 7 -4.86 -13.21 -7.82
CA PHE A 7 -4.20 -12.81 -6.58
C PHE A 7 -5.19 -12.77 -5.40
N ILE A 8 -6.41 -12.28 -5.59
CA ILE A 8 -7.48 -12.37 -4.58
C ILE A 8 -7.73 -13.83 -4.17
N GLN A 9 -7.78 -14.76 -5.13
CA GLN A 9 -7.96 -16.18 -4.83
C GLN A 9 -6.80 -16.73 -3.98
N GLN A 10 -5.56 -16.39 -4.33
CA GLN A 10 -4.38 -16.78 -3.55
C GLN A 10 -4.43 -16.23 -2.12
N LEU A 11 -4.78 -14.96 -1.96
CA LEU A 11 -4.91 -14.33 -0.64
C LEU A 11 -6.01 -14.99 0.20
N ASN A 12 -7.19 -15.23 -0.39
CA ASN A 12 -8.29 -15.93 0.27
C ASN A 12 -7.92 -17.37 0.69
N ALA A 13 -7.11 -18.07 -0.10
CA ALA A 13 -6.62 -19.40 0.26
C ALA A 13 -5.57 -19.38 1.38
N SER A 14 -4.80 -18.28 1.50
CA SER A 14 -3.72 -18.13 2.49
C SER A 14 -4.13 -17.47 3.81
N THR A 15 -5.28 -16.79 3.88
CA THR A 15 -5.69 -16.03 5.07
C THR A 15 -6.20 -16.97 6.17
N THR A 16 -5.62 -16.85 7.36
CA THR A 16 -6.03 -17.63 8.54
C THR A 16 -7.19 -17.00 9.31
N SER A 17 -7.57 -15.76 8.96
CA SER A 17 -8.62 -15.00 9.66
C SER A 17 -10.05 -15.40 9.28
N GLY A 18 -10.22 -16.24 8.25
CA GLY A 18 -11.53 -16.70 7.75
C GLY A 18 -12.39 -15.64 7.05
N ARG A 19 -11.92 -14.38 6.95
CA ARG A 19 -12.65 -13.30 6.29
C ARG A 19 -12.23 -13.18 4.81
N PRO A 20 -13.19 -13.19 3.87
CA PRO A 20 -12.86 -13.05 2.45
C PRO A 20 -12.42 -11.61 2.10
N ILE A 21 -11.59 -11.49 1.07
CA ILE A 21 -11.21 -10.21 0.47
C ILE A 21 -12.41 -9.60 -0.27
N VAL A 22 -12.72 -8.33 0.05
CA VAL A 22 -13.86 -7.57 -0.50
C VAL A 22 -13.46 -6.55 -1.57
N THR A 23 -12.22 -6.59 -2.06
CA THR A 23 -11.69 -5.65 -3.05
C THR A 23 -12.46 -5.73 -4.38
N GLN A 24 -12.96 -4.59 -4.84
CA GLN A 24 -13.68 -4.45 -6.10
C GLN A 24 -12.72 -4.47 -7.31
N ILE A 25 -13.08 -5.23 -8.36
CA ILE A 25 -12.33 -5.27 -9.63
C ILE A 25 -13.26 -4.79 -10.74
N GLN A 26 -13.02 -3.57 -11.21
CA GLN A 26 -13.80 -2.92 -12.26
C GLN A 26 -12.89 -2.28 -13.31
N PRO A 27 -13.40 -2.08 -14.54
CA PRO A 27 -12.76 -1.18 -15.49
C PRO A 27 -12.61 0.21 -14.87
N LEU A 28 -11.49 0.87 -15.13
CA LEU A 28 -11.37 2.30 -14.84
C LEU A 28 -12.30 3.05 -15.79
N ASP A 29 -13.18 3.87 -15.25
CA ASP A 29 -14.00 4.80 -16.02
C ASP A 29 -13.28 6.16 -16.05
N GLN A 30 -13.74 7.13 -15.26
CA GLN A 30 -13.10 8.44 -15.14
C GLN A 30 -12.24 8.56 -13.88
N PHE A 31 -11.07 9.19 -14.02
CA PHE A 31 -10.20 9.54 -12.90
C PHE A 31 -10.08 11.05 -12.77
N TYR A 32 -10.37 11.58 -11.58
CA TYR A 32 -10.20 12.98 -11.25
C TYR A 32 -8.96 13.15 -10.39
N GLN A 33 -8.04 14.01 -10.82
CA GLN A 33 -6.82 14.25 -10.07
C GLN A 33 -7.13 14.95 -8.75
N ALA A 34 -6.58 14.41 -7.66
CA ALA A 34 -6.64 15.05 -6.35
C ALA A 34 -5.81 16.35 -6.31
N GLU A 35 -6.16 17.24 -5.40
CA GLU A 35 -5.53 18.55 -5.24
C GLU A 35 -4.02 18.46 -4.95
N ASN A 36 -3.29 19.53 -5.28
CA ASN A 36 -1.82 19.57 -5.19
C ASN A 36 -1.28 19.26 -3.79
N TYR A 37 -2.04 19.55 -2.74
CA TYR A 37 -1.64 19.29 -1.36
C TYR A 37 -1.63 17.79 -1.01
N HIS A 38 -2.42 16.97 -1.70
CA HIS A 38 -2.42 15.51 -1.52
C HIS A 38 -1.22 14.84 -2.19
N ARG A 39 -0.56 15.52 -3.14
CA ARG A 39 0.62 14.99 -3.84
C ARG A 39 1.85 15.02 -2.93
N ASP A 40 2.57 13.90 -2.88
CA ASP A 40 3.74 13.70 -2.02
C ASP A 40 3.48 13.99 -0.53
N TYR A 41 2.25 13.76 -0.06
CA TYR A 41 1.80 14.19 1.27
C TYR A 41 2.75 13.75 2.38
N TYR A 42 3.15 12.47 2.40
CA TYR A 42 4.07 11.98 3.42
C TYR A 42 5.42 12.71 3.39
N ALA A 43 6.01 12.89 2.20
CA ALA A 43 7.31 13.53 2.05
C ALA A 43 7.29 15.00 2.48
N ARG A 44 6.19 15.71 2.22
CA ARG A 44 6.02 17.13 2.59
C ARG A 44 5.55 17.34 4.04
N ASN A 45 5.01 16.31 4.69
CA ASN A 45 4.38 16.40 6.01
C ASN A 45 4.86 15.29 6.95
N THR A 46 6.12 14.88 6.88
CA THR A 46 6.67 13.74 7.65
C THR A 46 6.46 13.86 9.16
N PHE A 47 6.43 15.09 9.69
CA PHE A 47 6.23 15.35 11.11
C PHE A 47 4.77 15.34 11.56
N ASN A 48 3.80 15.32 10.64
CA ASN A 48 2.37 15.29 10.97
C ASN A 48 2.05 14.04 11.83
N PRO A 49 1.25 14.16 12.91
CA PRO A 49 0.89 13.03 13.76
C PRO A 49 0.33 11.82 13.00
N TYR A 50 -0.47 12.04 11.95
CA TYR A 50 -0.98 10.98 11.10
C TYR A 50 0.14 10.18 10.43
N CYS A 51 1.16 10.87 9.90
CA CYS A 51 2.32 10.22 9.29
C CYS A 51 3.07 9.34 10.30
N ARG A 52 3.24 9.84 11.52
CA ARG A 52 3.94 9.11 12.59
C ARG A 52 3.18 7.88 13.07
N VAL A 53 1.87 7.99 13.27
CA VAL A 53 1.05 6.92 13.87
C VAL A 53 0.60 5.89 12.83
N VAL A 54 0.39 6.30 11.57
CA VAL A 54 -0.22 5.44 10.55
C VAL A 54 0.76 5.00 9.46
N ILE A 55 1.60 5.91 8.96
CA ILE A 55 2.47 5.63 7.79
C ILE A 55 3.80 5.03 8.23
N ASN A 56 4.47 5.60 9.24
CA ASN A 56 5.78 5.12 9.69
C ASN A 56 5.78 3.64 10.09
N PRO A 57 4.78 3.10 10.81
CA PRO A 57 4.74 1.67 11.14
C PRO A 57 4.66 0.79 9.88
N LYS A 58 3.90 1.22 8.86
CA LYS A 58 3.81 0.51 7.58
C LYS A 58 5.16 0.52 6.84
N LEU A 59 5.86 1.64 6.84
CA LEU A 59 7.20 1.75 6.25
C LEU A 59 8.23 0.89 6.99
N ALA A 60 8.19 0.87 8.32
CA ALA A 60 9.06 0.01 9.13
C ALA A 60 8.83 -1.47 8.79
N LYS A 61 7.58 -1.92 8.71
CA LYS A 61 7.23 -3.28 8.31
C LYS A 61 7.75 -3.64 6.92
N VAL A 62 7.65 -2.73 5.95
CA VAL A 62 8.23 -2.95 4.62
C VAL A 62 9.75 -3.08 4.68
N LYS A 63 10.44 -2.20 5.42
CA LYS A 63 11.90 -2.23 5.56
C LYS A 63 12.39 -3.52 6.20
N GLU A 64 11.66 -4.02 7.19
CA GLU A 64 11.97 -5.27 7.88
C GLU A 64 11.73 -6.47 6.97
N GLN A 65 10.52 -6.60 6.41
CA GLN A 65 10.11 -7.79 5.66
C GLN A 65 10.76 -7.90 4.27
N PHE A 66 11.12 -6.76 3.65
CA PHE A 66 11.64 -6.72 2.29
C PHE A 66 13.06 -6.18 2.21
N LYS A 67 13.84 -6.23 3.30
CA LYS A 67 15.22 -5.74 3.38
C LYS A 67 16.09 -6.19 2.20
N ALA A 68 15.96 -7.45 1.78
CA ALA A 68 16.73 -8.03 0.67
C ALA A 68 16.45 -7.38 -0.70
N PHE A 69 15.28 -6.75 -0.87
CA PHE A 69 14.87 -6.08 -2.10
C PHE A 69 15.12 -4.58 -2.06
N LEU A 70 15.48 -4.02 -0.89
CA LEU A 70 15.78 -2.60 -0.78
C LEU A 70 17.14 -2.30 -1.40
N ARG A 71 17.18 -1.26 -2.23
CA ARG A 71 18.43 -0.67 -2.67
C ARG A 71 19.18 -0.16 -1.44
N SER A 72 20.44 -0.57 -1.30
CA SER A 72 21.34 0.07 -0.35
C SER A 72 21.60 1.49 -0.85
N ASN A 73 21.05 2.50 -0.20
CA ASN A 73 21.50 3.86 -0.43
C ASN A 73 22.94 3.94 0.07
N LYS A 74 23.92 3.91 -0.85
CA LYS A 74 25.23 4.49 -0.58
C LYS A 74 25.02 6.00 -0.49
N SER A 75 25.15 6.54 0.73
CA SER A 75 25.51 7.95 0.92
C SER A 75 26.91 8.20 0.38
#